data_AF-A0A7V4AW84-F1
#
_entry.id   AF-A0A7V4AW84-F1
#
_cell.length_a   1.000
_cell.length_b   1.000
_cell.length_c   1.000
_cell.angle_alpha   90.00
_cell.angle_beta   90.00
_cell.angle_gamma   90.00
#
_symmetry.space_group_name_H-M   'P 1'
#
loop_
_entity.id
_entity.type
_entity.pdbx_description
1 polymer ?
#
loop_
_entity_poly.entity_id
_entity_poly.type
_entity_poly.pdbx_seq_one_letter_code
_entity_poly.pdbx_strand_id
1 'polypeptide(L)'
;GHSRRVAMYATALARAMGCFSEQEIKELEYAAWLHDVGKIGVREHILTKENKLFPNQRAQVCERFQAIKLSIQKQSLEQKFRLIESNASPERIRALDQKTDEEIREAQDELEFVLRIDKPGFMNDEDMKRVDRIARRRFTAADGTRQPWLTAQEKAALKVRRGNLTEAERKIMNAHVESTYKILSQIPFTRRLRRVPEIAASHHEKLDGSGYPHKLRASKIPVQARILALVDIYDALTAQDRPYKPAMPVEKSLDILRFEVKDGHLDPEIFKVFLDNKIYLLEDPGPGAAMGFEQAWPFVPKSNK
;
A
#
# COMPACT_ATOMS: atom_id res chain seq x y z
N GLY A 1 8.49 -16.08 -7.31
CA GLY A 1 8.80 -14.78 -6.65
C GLY A 1 8.37 -13.63 -7.56
N HIS A 2 7.95 -12.50 -6.99
CA HIS A 2 7.25 -11.42 -7.71
C HIS A 2 7.82 -11.05 -9.10
N SER A 3 9.06 -10.56 -9.20
CA SER A 3 9.63 -10.12 -10.48
C SER A 3 9.67 -11.23 -11.55
N ARG A 4 9.82 -12.48 -11.14
CA ARG A 4 9.79 -13.64 -12.05
C ARG A 4 8.39 -13.90 -12.59
N ARG A 5 7.37 -13.82 -11.74
CA ARG A 5 5.97 -13.99 -12.15
C ARG A 5 5.53 -12.86 -13.08
N VAL A 6 5.90 -11.62 -12.75
CA VAL A 6 5.70 -10.45 -13.61
C VAL A 6 6.34 -10.68 -14.98
N ALA A 7 7.60 -11.14 -15.05
CA ALA A 7 8.27 -11.45 -16.31
C ALA A 7 7.57 -12.56 -17.10
N MET A 8 7.11 -13.62 -16.41
CA MET A 8 6.36 -14.71 -17.03
C MET A 8 5.04 -14.22 -17.65
N TYR A 9 4.22 -13.49 -16.88
CA TYR A 9 2.96 -12.96 -17.37
C TYR A 9 3.17 -11.96 -18.52
N ALA A 10 4.17 -11.07 -18.40
CA ALA A 10 4.47 -10.07 -19.42
C ALA A 10 4.88 -10.69 -20.75
N THR A 11 5.78 -11.69 -20.72
CA THR A 11 6.26 -12.36 -21.94
C THR A 11 5.20 -13.24 -22.58
N ALA A 12 4.38 -13.93 -21.78
CA ALA A 12 3.24 -14.69 -22.30
C ALA A 12 2.22 -13.77 -22.97
N LEU A 13 1.94 -12.61 -22.37
CA LEU A 13 1.02 -11.62 -22.93
C LEU A 13 1.54 -11.03 -24.24
N ALA A 14 2.81 -10.64 -24.29
CA ALA A 14 3.43 -10.14 -25.51
C ALA A 14 3.40 -11.17 -26.65
N ARG A 15 3.66 -12.45 -26.36
CA ARG A 15 3.54 -13.54 -27.35
C ARG A 15 2.10 -13.72 -27.84
N ALA A 16 1.12 -13.70 -26.93
CA ALA A 16 -0.29 -13.83 -27.27
C ALA A 16 -0.81 -12.66 -28.13
N MET A 17 -0.23 -11.48 -28.00
CA MET A 17 -0.56 -10.33 -28.87
C MET A 17 -0.04 -10.50 -30.30
N GLY A 18 0.98 -11.33 -30.54
CA GLY A 18 1.50 -11.67 -31.87
C GLY A 18 2.14 -10.51 -32.65
N CYS A 19 2.34 -9.35 -32.02
CA CYS A 19 2.86 -8.14 -32.65
C CYS A 19 4.28 -7.74 -32.20
N PHE A 20 4.94 -8.57 -31.40
CA PHE A 20 6.30 -8.33 -30.89
C PHE A 20 7.27 -9.33 -31.50
N SER A 21 8.47 -8.85 -31.85
CA SER A 21 9.60 -9.71 -32.18
C SER A 21 10.15 -10.41 -30.92
N GLU A 22 10.84 -11.54 -31.09
CA GLU A 22 11.53 -12.21 -29.96
C GLU A 22 12.54 -11.29 -29.26
N GLN A 23 13.13 -10.34 -29.99
CA GLN A 23 14.01 -9.34 -29.41
C GLN A 23 13.24 -8.39 -28.46
N GLU A 24 12.07 -7.90 -28.86
CA GLU A 24 11.24 -7.03 -28.03
C GLU A 24 10.65 -7.77 -26.83
N ILE A 25 10.30 -9.05 -27.00
CA ILE A 25 9.86 -9.92 -25.89
C ILE A 25 11.01 -10.08 -24.89
N LYS A 26 12.24 -10.30 -25.37
CA LYS A 26 13.42 -10.36 -24.48
C LYS A 26 13.66 -9.03 -23.77
N GLU A 27 13.52 -7.91 -24.46
CA GLU A 27 13.65 -6.58 -23.86
C GLU A 27 12.61 -6.33 -22.76
N LEU A 28 11.35 -6.71 -23.01
CA LEU A 28 10.27 -6.68 -22.03
C LEU A 28 10.56 -7.59 -20.83
N GLU A 29 11.10 -8.79 -21.07
CA GLU A 29 11.49 -9.72 -20.01
C GLU A 29 12.50 -9.06 -19.06
N TYR A 30 13.60 -8.51 -19.58
CA TYR A 30 14.60 -7.82 -18.74
C TYR A 30 14.02 -6.62 -18.00
N ALA A 31 13.15 -5.85 -18.65
CA ALA A 31 12.45 -4.75 -17.99
C ALA A 31 11.56 -5.26 -16.85
N ALA A 32 10.87 -6.38 -17.02
CA ALA A 32 10.06 -7.01 -15.98
C ALA A 32 10.90 -7.49 -14.78
N TRP A 33 12.08 -8.06 -15.02
CA TRP A 33 12.98 -8.45 -13.93
C TRP A 33 13.50 -7.26 -13.11
N LEU A 34 13.67 -6.11 -13.76
CA LEU A 34 14.38 -4.95 -13.21
C LEU A 34 13.48 -3.75 -12.86
N HIS A 35 12.17 -3.82 -13.12
CA HIS A 35 11.25 -2.69 -12.96
C HIS A 35 11.32 -2.03 -11.57
N ASP A 36 11.58 -2.84 -10.55
CA ASP A 36 11.58 -2.44 -9.15
C ASP A 36 12.98 -2.22 -8.55
N VAL A 37 14.06 -2.28 -9.33
CA VAL A 37 15.44 -2.18 -8.82
C VAL A 37 15.69 -0.88 -8.05
N GLY A 38 14.98 0.20 -8.39
CA GLY A 38 15.05 1.48 -7.70
C GLY A 38 14.54 1.48 -6.26
N LYS A 39 13.83 0.44 -5.82
CA LYS A 39 13.39 0.30 -4.42
C LYS A 39 14.57 0.20 -3.45
N ILE A 40 15.79 -0.13 -3.93
CA ILE A 40 17.03 -0.08 -3.14
C ILE A 40 17.31 1.31 -2.55
N GLY A 41 16.81 2.38 -3.18
CA GLY A 41 16.94 3.76 -2.69
C GLY A 41 15.85 4.18 -1.69
N VAL A 42 14.83 3.34 -1.46
CA VAL A 42 13.72 3.65 -0.54
C VAL A 42 14.10 3.20 0.87
N ARG A 43 13.83 4.05 1.86
CA ARG A 43 14.11 3.70 3.26
C ARG A 43 13.28 2.51 3.71
N GLU A 44 13.93 1.55 4.37
CA GLU A 44 13.32 0.29 4.81
C GLU A 44 11.99 0.48 5.54
N HIS A 45 11.93 1.38 6.53
CA HIS A 45 10.70 1.61 7.30
C HIS A 45 9.52 2.13 6.48
N ILE A 46 9.75 2.78 5.33
CA ILE A 46 8.69 3.18 4.39
C ILE A 46 8.33 2.02 3.46
N LEU A 47 9.34 1.25 3.02
CA LEU A 47 9.18 0.11 2.13
C LEU A 47 8.34 -1.01 2.76
N THR A 48 8.58 -1.30 4.04
CA THR A 48 7.89 -2.35 4.81
C THR A 48 6.75 -1.83 5.67
N LYS A 49 6.31 -0.58 5.45
CA LYS A 49 5.21 0.00 6.21
C LYS A 49 3.92 -0.80 5.98
N GLU A 50 3.35 -1.36 7.05
CA GLU A 50 2.12 -2.14 7.00
C GLU A 50 0.89 -1.32 7.38
N ASN A 51 0.95 -0.61 8.51
CA ASN A 51 -0.13 0.20 9.05
C ASN A 51 0.10 1.70 8.74
N LYS A 52 -0.90 2.54 9.01
CA LYS A 52 -0.80 3.99 8.81
C LYS A 52 0.21 4.61 9.77
N LEU A 53 0.25 4.15 11.01
CA LEU A 53 1.27 4.51 12.01
C LEU A 53 2.47 3.56 11.90
N PHE A 54 3.66 4.11 12.14
CA PHE A 54 4.84 3.27 12.35
C PHE A 54 4.73 2.49 13.67
N PRO A 55 5.41 1.34 13.81
CA PRO A 55 5.35 0.52 15.03
C PRO A 55 5.66 1.31 16.31
N ASN A 56 6.65 2.19 16.28
CA ASN A 56 6.99 3.07 17.40
C ASN A 56 5.88 4.11 17.69
N GLN A 57 5.29 4.73 16.67
CA GLN A 57 4.18 5.67 16.85
C GLN A 57 2.94 4.97 17.43
N ARG A 58 2.64 3.77 16.97
CA ARG A 58 1.54 2.97 17.49
C ARG A 58 1.76 2.61 18.97
N ALA A 59 2.97 2.19 19.34
CA ALA A 59 3.32 1.94 20.74
C ALA A 59 3.15 3.20 21.60
N GLN A 60 3.65 4.34 21.12
CA GLN A 60 3.50 5.64 21.80
C GLN A 60 2.04 6.05 21.98
N VAL A 61 1.18 5.79 21.00
CA VAL A 61 -0.27 6.02 21.14
C VAL A 61 -0.84 5.14 22.25
N CYS A 62 -0.55 3.83 22.25
CA CYS A 62 -1.03 2.92 23.29
C CYS A 62 -0.59 3.37 24.70
N GLU A 63 0.69 3.68 24.87
CA GLU A 63 1.25 4.18 26.14
C GLU A 63 0.59 5.49 26.57
N ARG A 64 0.34 6.40 25.62
CA ARG A 64 -0.33 7.68 25.90
C ARG A 64 -1.77 7.48 26.37
N PHE A 65 -2.51 6.56 25.76
CA PHE A 65 -3.87 6.22 26.21
C PHE A 65 -3.87 5.54 27.58
N GLN A 66 -2.84 4.78 27.93
CA GLN A 66 -2.67 4.31 29.31
C GLN A 66 -2.42 5.48 30.27
N ALA A 67 -1.54 6.42 29.92
CA ALA A 67 -1.27 7.61 30.71
C ALA A 67 -2.52 8.50 30.88
N ILE A 68 -3.37 8.61 29.84
CA ILE A 68 -4.66 9.31 29.90
C ILE A 68 -5.57 8.65 30.95
N LYS A 69 -5.73 7.32 30.92
CA LYS A 69 -6.55 6.59 31.89
C LYS A 69 -6.04 6.78 33.33
N LEU A 70 -4.73 6.70 33.53
CA LEU A 70 -4.10 6.96 34.84
C LEU A 70 -4.30 8.41 35.29
N SER A 71 -4.26 9.39 34.37
CA SER A 71 -4.51 10.80 34.65
C SER A 71 -5.96 11.03 35.10
N ILE A 72 -6.93 10.41 34.43
CA ILE A 72 -8.36 10.44 34.83
C ILE A 72 -8.54 9.85 36.23
N GLN A 73 -7.94 8.68 36.50
CA GLN A 73 -8.00 8.05 37.83
C GLN A 73 -7.37 8.92 38.92
N LYS A 74 -6.21 9.51 38.65
CA LYS A 74 -5.52 10.43 39.58
C LYS A 74 -6.41 11.64 39.91
N GLN A 75 -6.96 12.29 38.89
CA GLN A 75 -7.84 13.45 39.08
C GLN A 75 -9.10 13.09 39.88
N SER A 76 -9.68 11.93 39.60
CA SER A 76 -10.82 11.40 40.35
C SER A 76 -10.47 11.16 41.82
N LEU A 77 -9.34 10.49 42.11
CA LEU A 77 -8.88 10.26 43.49
C LEU A 77 -8.64 11.56 44.25
N GLU A 78 -8.01 12.56 43.63
CA GLU A 78 -7.81 13.89 44.22
C GLU A 78 -9.15 14.60 44.49
N GLN A 79 -10.13 14.48 43.59
CA GLN A 79 -11.49 14.99 43.81
C GLN A 79 -12.20 14.25 44.94
N LYS A 80 -12.03 12.92 45.03
CA LYS A 80 -12.60 12.07 46.06
C LYS A 80 -12.06 12.44 47.45
N PHE A 81 -10.75 12.65 47.56
CA PHE A 81 -10.10 13.09 48.80
C PHE A 81 -10.71 14.42 49.29
N ARG A 82 -10.83 15.42 48.40
CA ARG A 82 -11.48 16.70 48.71
C ARG A 82 -12.95 16.55 49.13
N LEU A 83 -13.69 15.65 48.49
CA LEU A 83 -15.09 15.39 48.84
C LEU A 83 -15.21 14.77 50.24
N ILE A 84 -14.33 13.83 50.57
CA ILE A 84 -14.27 13.20 51.91
C ILE A 84 -13.91 14.23 52.98
N GLU A 85 -12.89 15.08 52.74
CA GLU A 85 -12.51 16.16 53.65
C GLU A 85 -13.67 17.15 53.90
N SER A 86 -14.50 17.39 52.88
CA SER A 86 -15.68 18.25 52.98
C SER A 86 -16.92 17.58 53.58
N ASN A 87 -16.83 16.34 54.07
CA ASN A 87 -17.96 15.52 54.54
C ASN A 87 -19.10 15.40 53.51
N ALA A 88 -18.77 15.25 52.22
CA ALA A 88 -19.75 15.09 51.16
C ALA A 88 -20.56 13.78 51.33
N SER A 89 -21.79 13.78 50.80
CA SER A 89 -22.65 12.59 50.85
C SER A 89 -22.05 11.40 50.09
N PRO A 90 -22.28 10.15 50.54
CA PRO A 90 -21.85 8.95 49.82
C PRO A 90 -22.37 8.88 48.38
N GLU A 91 -23.50 9.51 48.08
CA GLU A 91 -24.06 9.63 46.73
C GLU A 91 -23.17 10.44 45.79
N ARG A 92 -22.60 11.56 46.26
CA ARG A 92 -21.66 12.37 45.47
C ARG A 92 -20.39 11.59 45.13
N ILE A 93 -19.90 10.78 46.08
CA ILE A 93 -18.72 9.93 45.86
C ILE A 93 -19.03 8.84 44.83
N ARG A 94 -20.19 8.18 44.92
CA ARG A 94 -20.63 7.19 43.93
C ARG A 94 -20.83 7.78 42.54
N ALA A 95 -21.40 8.98 42.45
CA ALA A 95 -21.57 9.69 41.17
C ALA A 95 -20.22 10.03 40.52
N LEU A 96 -19.21 10.41 41.33
CA LEU A 96 -17.85 10.63 40.83
C LEU A 96 -17.21 9.33 40.32
N ASP A 97 -17.40 8.21 41.01
CA ASP A 97 -16.90 6.91 40.56
C ASP A 97 -17.51 6.48 39.23
N GLN A 98 -18.83 6.57 39.10
CA GLN A 98 -19.53 6.27 37.85
C GLN A 98 -19.02 7.13 36.69
N LYS A 99 -18.88 8.44 36.91
CA LYS A 99 -18.32 9.35 35.91
C LYS A 99 -16.89 8.98 35.52
N THR A 100 -16.07 8.58 36.48
CA THR A 100 -14.69 8.18 36.25
C THR A 100 -14.62 6.91 35.39
N ASP A 101 -15.46 5.92 35.70
CA ASP A 101 -15.56 4.69 34.94
C ASP A 101 -16.03 4.95 33.49
N GLU A 102 -16.97 5.88 33.30
CA GLU A 102 -17.42 6.33 31.98
C GLU A 102 -16.30 6.99 31.18
N GLU A 103 -15.52 7.90 31.78
CA GLU A 103 -14.40 8.57 31.12
C GLU A 103 -13.27 7.58 30.74
N ILE A 104 -13.00 6.59 31.59
CA ILE A 104 -12.02 5.53 31.31
C ILE A 104 -12.48 4.64 30.16
N ARG A 105 -13.78 4.25 30.15
CA ARG A 105 -14.37 3.48 29.05
C ARG A 105 -14.32 4.27 27.75
N GLU A 106 -14.68 5.55 27.76
CA GLU A 106 -14.59 6.41 26.59
C GLU A 106 -13.15 6.49 26.05
N ALA A 107 -12.16 6.63 26.93
CA ALA A 107 -10.75 6.63 26.52
C ALA A 107 -10.33 5.29 25.89
N GLN A 108 -10.83 4.17 26.42
CA GLN A 108 -10.59 2.84 25.86
C GLN A 108 -11.24 2.68 24.48
N ASP A 109 -12.49 3.11 24.32
CA ASP A 109 -13.22 3.07 23.04
C ASP A 109 -12.53 3.91 21.96
N GLU A 110 -11.99 5.07 22.34
CA GLU A 110 -11.23 5.92 21.40
C GLU A 110 -9.87 5.29 21.02
N LEU A 111 -9.21 4.56 21.93
CA LEU A 111 -8.01 3.79 21.59
C LEU A 111 -8.31 2.66 20.61
N GLU A 112 -9.37 1.89 20.86
CA GLU A 112 -9.79 0.79 19.99
C GLU A 112 -10.17 1.30 18.61
N PHE A 113 -10.85 2.44 18.55
CA PHE A 113 -11.12 3.13 17.30
C PHE A 113 -9.82 3.49 16.57
N VAL A 114 -8.84 4.12 17.23
CA VAL A 114 -7.55 4.50 16.62
C VAL A 114 -6.82 3.27 16.08
N LEU A 115 -6.77 2.16 16.84
CA LEU A 115 -6.13 0.92 16.41
C LEU A 115 -6.86 0.23 15.25
N ARG A 116 -8.19 0.39 15.16
CA ARG A 116 -8.98 -0.08 14.03
C ARG A 116 -8.64 0.68 12.74
N ILE A 117 -8.59 2.00 12.80
CA ILE A 117 -8.35 2.86 11.62
C ILE A 117 -6.86 2.95 11.21
N ASP A 118 -5.95 2.53 12.10
CA ASP A 118 -4.51 2.37 11.81
C ASP A 118 -4.27 1.33 10.70
N LYS A 119 -5.14 0.32 10.60
CA LYS A 119 -5.06 -0.68 9.54
C LYS A 119 -5.33 -0.05 8.16
N PRO A 120 -4.70 -0.56 7.08
CA PRO A 120 -5.01 -0.12 5.72
C PRO A 120 -6.49 -0.34 5.39
N GLY A 121 -7.18 0.72 4.99
CA GLY A 121 -8.61 0.66 4.70
C GLY A 121 -9.15 1.97 4.17
N PHE A 122 -10.42 1.97 3.81
CA PHE A 122 -11.12 3.18 3.39
C PHE A 122 -11.49 4.02 4.61
N MET A 123 -11.06 5.28 4.63
CA MET A 123 -11.42 6.24 5.66
C MET A 123 -12.65 7.04 5.21
N ASN A 124 -13.76 6.92 5.93
CA ASN A 124 -14.97 7.72 5.68
C ASN A 124 -14.91 9.10 6.39
N ASP A 125 -15.80 10.01 6.03
CA ASP A 125 -15.79 11.38 6.58
C ASP A 125 -16.19 11.43 8.07
N GLU A 126 -16.95 10.44 8.56
CA GLU A 126 -17.34 10.32 9.97
C GLU A 126 -16.13 9.95 10.85
N ASP A 127 -15.38 8.93 10.43
CA ASP A 127 -14.13 8.49 11.06
C ASP A 127 -13.11 9.63 11.08
N MET A 128 -13.03 10.45 10.01
CA MET A 128 -12.17 11.64 9.99
C MET A 128 -12.56 12.67 11.06
N LYS A 129 -13.86 12.97 11.18
CA LYS A 129 -14.36 13.90 12.20
C LYS A 129 -14.08 13.35 13.60
N ARG A 130 -14.19 12.04 13.80
CA ARG A 130 -13.86 11.38 15.06
C ARG A 130 -12.38 11.51 15.41
N VAL A 131 -11.47 11.29 14.46
CA VAL A 131 -10.03 11.56 14.66
C VAL A 131 -9.77 13.03 15.01
N ASP A 132 -10.44 13.97 14.32
CA ASP A 132 -10.32 15.40 14.61
C ASP A 132 -10.80 15.74 16.03
N ARG A 133 -11.84 15.07 16.53
CA ARG A 133 -12.34 15.20 17.91
C ARG A 133 -11.33 14.66 18.93
N ILE A 134 -10.81 13.45 18.72
CA ILE A 134 -9.80 12.83 19.60
C ILE A 134 -8.56 13.73 19.68
N ALA A 135 -8.05 14.20 18.53
CA ALA A 135 -6.84 15.03 18.48
C ALA A 135 -7.00 16.41 19.17
N ARG A 136 -8.23 16.90 19.37
CA ARG A 136 -8.51 18.13 20.13
C ARG A 136 -8.51 17.92 21.64
N ARG A 137 -8.71 16.68 22.12
CA ARG A 137 -8.66 16.38 23.55
C ARG A 137 -7.23 16.50 24.06
N ARG A 138 -7.13 16.92 25.32
CA ARG A 138 -5.85 17.05 26.03
C ARG A 138 -5.96 16.36 27.38
N PHE A 139 -4.86 15.80 27.83
CA PHE A 139 -4.70 15.26 29.18
C PHE A 139 -3.52 15.93 29.87
N THR A 140 -3.46 15.78 31.18
CA THR A 140 -2.36 16.29 32.00
C THR A 140 -1.38 15.14 32.22
N ALA A 141 -0.16 15.29 31.70
CA ALA A 141 0.91 14.33 31.88
C ALA A 141 1.48 14.38 33.32
N ALA A 142 2.36 13.43 33.66
CA ALA A 142 2.93 13.32 35.00
C ALA A 142 3.74 14.56 35.42
N ASP A 143 4.34 15.26 34.45
CA ASP A 143 5.09 16.51 34.63
C ASP A 143 4.19 17.76 34.72
N GLY A 144 2.86 17.60 34.68
CA GLY A 144 1.89 18.69 34.69
C GLY A 144 1.63 19.33 33.32
N THR A 145 2.31 18.90 32.26
CA THR A 145 2.12 19.47 30.92
C THR A 145 0.80 18.99 30.29
N ARG A 146 0.16 19.87 29.51
CA ARG A 146 -1.07 19.54 28.77
C ARG A 146 -0.74 19.03 27.37
N GLN A 147 -0.79 17.72 27.19
CA GLN A 147 -0.48 17.06 25.92
C GLN A 147 -1.75 16.65 25.17
N PRO A 148 -1.74 16.67 23.82
CA PRO A 148 -2.86 16.19 23.03
C PRO A 148 -2.96 14.65 23.10
N TRP A 149 -4.17 14.11 22.90
CA TRP A 149 -4.35 12.66 22.84
C TRP A 149 -3.69 12.04 21.60
N LEU A 150 -3.66 12.79 20.49
CA LEU A 150 -2.95 12.41 19.26
C LEU A 150 -2.07 13.57 18.78
N THR A 151 -0.86 13.26 18.33
CA THR A 151 0.04 14.27 17.75
C THR A 151 -0.43 14.69 16.35
N ALA A 152 0.08 15.83 15.86
CA ALA A 152 -0.22 16.28 14.49
C ALA A 152 0.22 15.28 13.42
N GLN A 153 1.35 14.59 13.65
CA GLN A 153 1.88 13.56 12.75
C GLN A 153 1.00 12.31 12.74
N GLU A 154 0.63 11.79 13.92
CA GLU A 154 -0.28 10.64 14.05
C GLU A 154 -1.63 10.94 13.42
N LYS A 155 -2.18 12.13 13.67
CA LYS A 155 -3.41 12.60 13.04
C LYS A 155 -3.31 12.59 11.51
N ALA A 156 -2.23 13.14 10.94
CA ALA A 156 -2.04 13.17 9.49
C ALA A 156 -1.93 11.75 8.90
N ALA A 157 -1.23 10.85 9.58
CA ALA A 157 -1.11 9.45 9.17
C ALA A 157 -2.46 8.72 9.21
N LEU A 158 -3.21 8.84 10.30
CA LEU A 158 -4.51 8.17 10.48
C LEU A 158 -5.57 8.66 9.47
N LYS A 159 -5.50 9.94 9.07
CA LYS A 159 -6.42 10.55 8.09
C LYS A 159 -6.16 10.16 6.62
N VAL A 160 -5.19 9.30 6.33
CA VAL A 160 -4.97 8.77 4.98
C VAL A 160 -6.23 8.03 4.50
N ARG A 161 -6.81 8.48 3.37
CA ARG A 161 -8.07 7.96 2.80
C ARG A 161 -7.98 6.56 2.23
N ARG A 162 -6.86 6.26 1.56
CA ARG A 162 -6.62 4.99 0.86
C ARG A 162 -5.16 4.57 1.06
N GLY A 163 -4.99 3.33 1.50
CA GLY A 163 -3.67 2.77 1.84
C GLY A 163 -3.14 3.28 3.18
N ASN A 164 -1.83 3.19 3.34
CA ASN A 164 -1.12 3.41 4.60
C ASN A 164 0.01 4.46 4.51
N LEU A 165 0.34 4.90 3.29
CA LEU A 165 1.34 5.93 3.05
C LEU A 165 0.67 7.31 3.03
N THR A 166 1.23 8.23 3.81
CA THR A 166 0.98 9.67 3.69
C THR A 166 1.45 10.19 2.33
N GLU A 167 1.07 11.41 1.96
CA GLU A 167 1.50 11.99 0.69
C GLU A 167 3.04 12.12 0.61
N ALA A 168 3.69 12.50 1.70
CA ALA A 168 5.14 12.60 1.77
C ALA A 168 5.83 11.24 1.59
N GLU A 169 5.36 10.21 2.29
CA GLU A 169 5.88 8.84 2.16
C GLU A 169 5.61 8.26 0.77
N ARG A 170 4.45 8.56 0.18
CA ARG A 170 4.11 8.16 -1.19
C ARG A 170 5.05 8.79 -2.21
N LYS A 171 5.43 10.06 -2.05
CA LYS A 171 6.43 10.70 -2.93
C LYS A 171 7.77 9.98 -2.87
N ILE A 172 8.22 9.59 -1.67
CA ILE A 172 9.45 8.81 -1.47
C ILE A 172 9.32 7.43 -2.14
N MET A 173 8.18 6.75 -1.94
CA MET A 173 7.91 5.47 -2.59
C MET A 173 7.93 5.61 -4.12
N ASN A 174 7.23 6.57 -4.69
CA ASN A 174 7.15 6.77 -6.14
C ASN A 174 8.50 7.13 -6.78
N ALA A 175 9.42 7.73 -6.03
CA ALA A 175 10.77 8.04 -6.50
C ALA A 175 11.59 6.79 -6.87
N HIS A 176 11.16 5.58 -6.48
CA HIS A 176 11.81 4.35 -6.90
C HIS A 176 11.83 4.22 -8.43
N VAL A 177 10.83 4.74 -9.14
CA VAL A 177 10.76 4.62 -10.61
C VAL A 177 11.83 5.46 -11.30
N GLU A 178 12.01 6.70 -10.82
CA GLU A 178 13.11 7.55 -11.27
C GLU A 178 14.47 6.94 -10.92
N SER A 179 14.55 6.28 -9.76
CA SER A 179 15.76 5.59 -9.30
C SER A 179 16.05 4.37 -10.17
N THR A 180 15.03 3.59 -10.55
CA THR A 180 15.09 2.52 -11.54
C THR A 180 15.67 3.06 -12.84
N TYR A 181 15.13 4.15 -13.38
CA TYR A 181 15.65 4.75 -14.61
C TYR A 181 17.13 5.14 -14.49
N LYS A 182 17.51 5.83 -13.40
CA LYS A 182 18.89 6.29 -13.16
C LYS A 182 19.88 5.14 -13.02
N ILE A 183 19.51 4.06 -12.34
CA ILE A 183 20.34 2.87 -12.16
C ILE A 183 20.50 2.15 -13.51
N LEU A 184 19.39 1.86 -14.18
CA LEU A 184 19.41 1.10 -15.43
C LEU A 184 20.09 1.86 -16.56
N SER A 185 19.98 3.19 -16.59
CA SER A 185 20.66 4.02 -17.61
C SER A 185 22.18 4.03 -17.48
N GLN A 186 22.74 3.60 -16.34
CA GLN A 186 24.19 3.45 -16.16
C GLN A 186 24.69 2.07 -16.63
N ILE A 187 23.81 1.11 -16.82
CA ILE A 187 24.17 -0.23 -17.29
C ILE A 187 24.41 -0.17 -18.81
N PRO A 188 25.56 -0.65 -19.31
CA PRO A 188 25.86 -0.66 -20.74
C PRO A 188 25.07 -1.78 -21.45
N PHE A 189 23.76 -1.58 -21.63
CA PHE A 189 22.91 -2.49 -22.37
C PHE A 189 23.37 -2.61 -23.83
N THR A 190 23.27 -3.81 -24.39
CA THR A 190 23.47 -4.00 -25.83
C THR A 190 22.40 -3.23 -26.61
N ARG A 191 22.64 -2.96 -27.90
CA ARG A 191 21.66 -2.28 -28.78
C ARG A 191 20.27 -2.92 -28.76
N ARG A 192 20.19 -4.22 -28.46
CA ARG A 192 18.94 -4.99 -28.41
C ARG A 192 18.11 -4.78 -27.15
N LEU A 193 18.70 -4.23 -26.09
CA LEU A 193 18.08 -4.02 -24.77
C LEU A 193 18.09 -2.54 -24.37
N ARG A 194 18.23 -1.62 -25.34
CA ARG A 194 18.45 -0.19 -25.07
C ARG A 194 17.24 0.46 -24.39
N ARG A 195 16.03 -0.06 -24.58
CA ARG A 195 14.80 0.50 -24.01
C ARG A 195 14.42 -0.10 -22.67
N VAL A 196 15.18 -1.06 -22.13
CA VAL A 196 14.96 -1.62 -20.80
C VAL A 196 14.75 -0.53 -19.74
N PRO A 197 15.59 0.53 -19.64
CA PRO A 197 15.37 1.59 -18.66
C PRO A 197 14.04 2.34 -18.85
N GLU A 198 13.66 2.64 -20.09
CA GLU A 198 12.42 3.36 -20.44
C GLU A 198 11.18 2.52 -20.08
N ILE A 199 11.18 1.25 -20.45
CA ILE A 199 10.07 0.31 -20.21
C ILE A 199 9.92 0.08 -18.70
N ALA A 200 11.02 -0.26 -18.02
CA ALA A 200 11.06 -0.48 -16.58
C ALA A 200 10.63 0.75 -15.79
N ALA A 201 11.00 1.96 -16.21
CA ALA A 201 10.62 3.19 -15.51
C ALA A 201 9.24 3.74 -15.89
N SER A 202 8.50 3.11 -16.80
CA SER A 202 7.18 3.60 -17.22
C SER A 202 6.03 2.71 -16.76
N HIS A 203 6.29 1.66 -15.98
CA HIS A 203 5.27 0.69 -15.56
C HIS A 203 4.22 1.26 -14.56
N HIS A 204 4.44 2.46 -14.02
CA HIS A 204 3.48 3.20 -13.19
C HIS A 204 2.79 4.36 -13.91
N GLU A 205 3.06 4.53 -15.21
CA GLU A 205 2.28 5.45 -16.04
C GLU A 205 0.88 4.89 -16.31
N LYS A 206 -0.10 5.78 -16.44
CA LYS A 206 -1.51 5.42 -16.68
C LYS A 206 -1.99 6.07 -17.96
N LEU A 207 -2.89 5.43 -18.69
CA LEU A 207 -3.29 5.91 -20.02
C LEU A 207 -3.94 7.30 -19.99
N ASP A 208 -4.63 7.64 -18.91
CA ASP A 208 -5.24 8.95 -18.65
C ASP A 208 -4.24 10.07 -18.28
N GLY A 209 -2.98 9.72 -18.00
CA GLY A 209 -1.94 10.65 -17.53
C GLY A 209 -1.93 10.92 -16.04
N SER A 210 -2.72 10.19 -15.23
CA SER A 210 -2.68 10.31 -13.76
C SER A 210 -1.54 9.51 -13.10
N GLY A 211 -0.78 8.76 -13.90
CA GLY A 211 0.38 7.96 -13.47
C GLY A 211 1.62 8.79 -13.13
N TYR A 212 2.74 8.11 -12.95
CA TYR A 212 4.03 8.72 -12.61
C TYR A 212 5.18 7.92 -13.24
N PRO A 213 6.38 8.52 -13.44
CA PRO A 213 6.82 9.86 -12.99
C PRO A 213 6.53 11.03 -13.95
N HIS A 214 6.37 10.76 -15.25
CA HIS A 214 6.27 11.80 -16.29
C HIS A 214 4.83 12.16 -16.66
N LYS A 215 3.83 11.43 -16.15
CA LYS A 215 2.39 11.68 -16.42
C LYS A 215 2.09 11.55 -17.91
N LEU A 216 2.66 10.53 -18.53
CA LEU A 216 2.50 10.26 -19.95
C LEU A 216 1.05 9.83 -20.22
N ARG A 217 0.51 10.25 -21.37
CA ARG A 217 -0.77 9.73 -21.88
C ARG A 217 -0.52 8.53 -22.78
N ALA A 218 -1.57 7.73 -23.01
CA ALA A 218 -1.53 6.50 -23.81
C ALA A 218 -0.52 6.53 -24.97
N SER A 219 -0.66 7.47 -25.93
CA SER A 219 0.20 7.58 -27.11
C SER A 219 1.72 7.66 -26.86
N LYS A 220 2.14 8.07 -25.66
CA LYS A 220 3.55 8.22 -25.28
C LYS A 220 4.07 7.08 -24.40
N ILE A 221 3.18 6.23 -23.87
CA ILE A 221 3.57 5.08 -23.04
C ILE A 221 3.89 3.90 -23.96
N PRO A 222 5.11 3.32 -23.89
CA PRO A 222 5.47 2.11 -24.63
C PRO A 222 4.49 0.98 -24.35
N VAL A 223 4.10 0.22 -25.38
CA VAL A 223 3.16 -0.91 -25.20
C VAL A 223 3.72 -1.94 -24.21
N GLN A 224 5.03 -2.18 -24.23
CA GLN A 224 5.74 -3.01 -23.26
C GLN A 224 5.50 -2.53 -21.80
N ALA A 225 5.52 -1.23 -21.55
CA ALA A 225 5.28 -0.68 -20.21
C ALA A 225 3.81 -0.82 -19.78
N ARG A 226 2.87 -0.73 -20.73
CA ARG A 226 1.44 -1.00 -20.47
C ARG A 226 1.19 -2.47 -20.11
N ILE A 227 1.90 -3.40 -20.77
CA ILE A 227 1.90 -4.82 -20.40
C ILE A 227 2.39 -4.97 -18.97
N LEU A 228 3.56 -4.38 -18.63
CA LEU A 228 4.11 -4.44 -17.27
C LEU A 228 3.14 -3.90 -16.23
N ALA A 229 2.54 -2.73 -16.47
CA ALA A 229 1.59 -2.11 -15.55
C ALA A 229 0.43 -3.05 -15.21
N LEU A 230 -0.13 -3.73 -16.22
CA LEU A 230 -1.23 -4.67 -16.03
C LEU A 230 -0.82 -5.90 -15.21
N VAL A 231 0.30 -6.52 -15.57
CA VAL A 231 0.73 -7.76 -14.93
C VAL A 231 1.32 -7.54 -13.54
N ASP A 232 1.93 -6.38 -13.28
CA ASP A 232 2.41 -5.96 -11.96
C ASP A 232 1.25 -5.77 -10.98
N ILE A 233 0.19 -5.07 -11.40
CA ILE A 233 -1.03 -4.93 -10.60
C ILE A 233 -1.66 -6.30 -10.35
N TYR A 234 -1.76 -7.16 -11.37
CA TYR A 234 -2.30 -8.51 -11.21
C TYR A 234 -1.52 -9.33 -10.17
N ASP A 235 -0.19 -9.41 -10.31
CA ASP A 235 0.65 -10.15 -9.36
C ASP A 235 0.56 -9.57 -7.95
N ALA A 236 0.54 -8.24 -7.81
CA ALA A 236 0.39 -7.59 -6.51
C ALA A 236 -0.95 -7.87 -5.82
N LEU A 237 -2.00 -8.24 -6.56
CA LEU A 237 -3.30 -8.63 -6.02
C LEU A 237 -3.39 -10.12 -5.67
N THR A 238 -2.76 -11.00 -6.47
CA THR A 238 -2.88 -12.46 -6.35
C THR A 238 -1.74 -13.12 -5.59
N ALA A 239 -0.58 -12.47 -5.46
CA ALA A 239 0.57 -13.05 -4.77
C ALA A 239 0.27 -13.33 -3.29
N GLN A 240 0.52 -14.57 -2.87
CA GLN A 240 0.44 -15.02 -1.48
C GLN A 240 1.66 -14.60 -0.65
N ASP A 241 2.71 -14.08 -1.30
CA ASP A 241 4.03 -13.83 -0.71
C ASP A 241 4.06 -12.68 0.31
N ARG A 242 2.94 -11.97 0.54
CA ARG A 242 2.86 -10.89 1.54
C ARG A 242 2.40 -11.47 2.88
N PRO A 243 3.21 -11.43 3.96
CA PRO A 243 2.85 -12.04 5.25
C PRO A 243 1.55 -11.51 5.87
N TYR A 244 1.09 -10.34 5.43
CA TYR A 244 0.01 -9.57 6.04
C TYR A 244 -1.25 -9.43 5.18
N LYS A 245 -1.28 -10.00 3.97
CA LYS A 245 -2.45 -9.89 3.08
C LYS A 245 -2.76 -11.25 2.44
N PRO A 246 -3.92 -11.87 2.74
CA PRO A 246 -4.32 -13.09 2.05
C PRO A 246 -4.47 -12.79 0.56
N ALA A 247 -4.02 -13.71 -0.29
CA ALA A 247 -4.19 -13.58 -1.73
C ALA A 247 -5.65 -13.33 -2.08
N MET A 248 -5.88 -12.35 -2.96
CA MET A 248 -7.22 -12.07 -3.44
C MET A 248 -7.63 -13.17 -4.44
N PRO A 249 -8.89 -13.69 -4.35
CA PRO A 249 -9.42 -14.59 -5.37
C PRO A 249 -9.25 -14.01 -6.76
N VAL A 250 -8.92 -14.86 -7.73
CA VAL A 250 -8.62 -14.45 -9.11
C VAL A 250 -9.77 -13.64 -9.70
N GLU A 251 -11.01 -14.05 -9.45
CA GLU A 251 -12.22 -13.38 -9.94
C GLU A 251 -12.29 -11.93 -9.46
N LYS A 252 -12.02 -11.70 -8.16
CA LYS A 252 -12.00 -10.35 -7.57
C LYS A 252 -10.84 -9.52 -8.12
N SER A 253 -9.68 -10.13 -8.34
CA SER A 253 -8.52 -9.45 -8.94
C SER A 253 -8.83 -9.01 -10.38
N LEU A 254 -9.49 -9.86 -11.16
CA LEU A 254 -9.93 -9.53 -12.53
C LEU A 254 -11.01 -8.44 -12.54
N ASP A 255 -11.91 -8.42 -11.55
CA ASP A 255 -12.89 -7.35 -11.40
C ASP A 255 -12.21 -5.99 -11.12
N ILE A 256 -11.19 -5.96 -10.26
CA ILE A 256 -10.39 -4.74 -10.02
C ILE A 256 -9.72 -4.27 -11.31
N LEU A 257 -9.08 -5.16 -12.07
CA LEU A 257 -8.47 -4.81 -13.36
C LEU A 257 -9.51 -4.28 -14.35
N ARG A 258 -10.73 -4.85 -14.37
CA ARG A 258 -11.84 -4.37 -15.20
C ARG A 258 -12.26 -2.94 -14.83
N PHE A 259 -12.29 -2.60 -13.54
CA PHE A 259 -12.54 -1.23 -13.09
C PHE A 259 -11.41 -0.28 -13.52
N GLU A 260 -10.14 -0.68 -13.36
CA GLU A 260 -8.98 0.13 -13.77
C GLU A 260 -8.94 0.38 -15.29
N VAL A 261 -9.38 -0.58 -16.11
CA VAL A 261 -9.56 -0.40 -17.56
C VAL A 261 -10.70 0.58 -17.85
N LYS A 262 -11.83 0.45 -17.15
CA LYS A 262 -13.00 1.34 -17.31
C LYS A 262 -12.67 2.78 -16.93
N ASP A 263 -11.86 2.97 -15.90
CA ASP A 263 -11.37 4.27 -15.43
C ASP A 263 -10.28 4.85 -16.35
N GLY A 264 -9.85 4.12 -17.38
CA GLY A 264 -8.85 4.56 -18.35
C GLY A 264 -7.42 4.56 -17.80
N HIS A 265 -7.14 3.79 -16.76
CA HIS A 265 -5.77 3.63 -16.25
C HIS A 265 -4.99 2.57 -17.04
N LEU A 266 -5.66 1.48 -17.44
CA LEU A 266 -5.08 0.33 -18.13
C LEU A 266 -5.58 0.17 -19.57
N ASP A 267 -4.79 -0.51 -20.39
CA ASP A 267 -5.09 -0.73 -21.80
C ASP A 267 -6.15 -1.82 -22.02
N PRO A 268 -7.31 -1.49 -22.64
CA PRO A 268 -8.39 -2.45 -22.83
C PRO A 268 -8.03 -3.59 -23.80
N GLU A 269 -7.16 -3.34 -24.79
CA GLU A 269 -6.75 -4.37 -25.74
C GLU A 269 -5.84 -5.39 -25.06
N ILE A 270 -4.88 -4.91 -24.27
CA ILE A 270 -3.97 -5.76 -23.50
C ILE A 270 -4.76 -6.58 -22.47
N PHE A 271 -5.71 -5.96 -21.76
CA PHE A 271 -6.57 -6.67 -20.81
C PHE A 271 -7.43 -7.74 -21.48
N LYS A 272 -7.96 -7.46 -22.68
CA LYS A 272 -8.71 -8.45 -23.45
C LYS A 272 -7.84 -9.66 -23.79
N VAL A 273 -6.63 -9.46 -24.32
CA VAL A 273 -5.71 -10.57 -24.65
C VAL A 273 -5.33 -11.36 -23.39
N PHE A 274 -5.16 -10.67 -22.26
CA PHE A 274 -4.89 -11.30 -20.95
C PHE A 274 -6.00 -12.26 -20.50
N LEU A 275 -7.27 -11.87 -20.71
CA LEU A 275 -8.44 -12.70 -20.41
C LEU A 275 -8.63 -13.84 -21.41
N ASP A 276 -8.61 -13.53 -22.71
CA ASP A 276 -8.91 -14.48 -23.79
C ASP A 276 -7.93 -15.66 -23.80
N ASN A 277 -6.66 -15.39 -23.48
CA ASN A 277 -5.60 -16.40 -23.42
C ASN A 277 -5.42 -17.00 -22.02
N LYS A 278 -6.26 -16.64 -21.05
CA LYS A 278 -6.22 -17.12 -19.67
C LYS A 278 -4.83 -17.03 -19.02
N ILE A 279 -4.11 -15.94 -19.28
CA ILE A 279 -2.74 -15.72 -18.77
C ILE A 279 -2.74 -15.61 -17.24
N TYR A 280 -3.87 -15.30 -16.63
CA TYR A 280 -4.04 -15.32 -15.19
C TYR A 280 -3.93 -16.74 -14.57
N LEU A 281 -4.02 -17.81 -15.36
CA LEU A 281 -3.86 -19.20 -14.90
C LEU A 281 -2.41 -19.73 -14.99
N LEU A 282 -1.46 -18.93 -15.47
CA LEU A 282 -0.06 -19.40 -15.53
C LEU A 282 0.50 -19.56 -14.11
N GLU A 283 1.12 -20.72 -13.85
CA GLU A 283 1.83 -21.03 -12.61
C GLU A 283 3.34 -20.82 -12.75
N ASP A 284 3.98 -20.29 -11.69
CA ASP A 284 5.43 -20.04 -11.64
C ASP A 284 6.19 -21.38 -11.51
N PRO A 285 7.00 -21.80 -12.49
CA PRO A 285 7.58 -23.16 -12.51
C PRO A 285 8.74 -23.37 -11.50
N GLY A 286 8.94 -22.51 -10.51
CA GLY A 286 9.97 -22.64 -9.47
C GLY A 286 11.44 -22.38 -9.92
N PRO A 287 12.33 -21.90 -9.02
CA PRO A 287 13.73 -21.61 -9.34
C PRO A 287 14.51 -22.92 -9.55
N GLY A 288 14.54 -23.41 -10.78
CA GLY A 288 15.14 -24.71 -11.12
C GLY A 288 14.76 -25.19 -12.52
N ALA A 289 13.62 -24.73 -13.04
CA ALA A 289 13.30 -24.83 -14.46
C ALA A 289 14.14 -23.83 -15.28
N ALA A 290 15.44 -24.09 -15.40
CA ALA A 290 16.23 -23.55 -16.49
C ALA A 290 15.80 -24.28 -17.76
N MET A 291 14.71 -23.86 -18.39
CA MET A 291 14.25 -24.43 -19.65
C MET A 291 14.08 -23.30 -20.66
N GLY A 292 14.64 -23.49 -21.85
CA GLY A 292 14.33 -22.66 -23.00
C GLY A 292 12.82 -22.54 -23.12
N PHE A 293 12.34 -21.30 -23.15
CA PHE A 293 10.90 -20.95 -23.10
C PHE A 293 10.07 -21.51 -24.28
N GLU A 294 10.69 -22.20 -25.24
CA GLU A 294 10.03 -22.79 -26.41
C GLU A 294 9.19 -24.05 -26.11
N GLN A 295 9.39 -24.73 -24.97
CA GLN A 295 8.82 -26.08 -24.77
C GLN A 295 7.73 -26.22 -23.70
N ALA A 296 7.35 -25.18 -22.95
CA ALA A 296 6.61 -25.38 -21.70
C ALA A 296 5.17 -24.86 -21.62
N TRP A 297 4.52 -24.39 -22.70
CA TRP A 297 3.13 -23.92 -22.58
C TRP A 297 2.13 -24.49 -23.59
N PRO A 298 1.20 -25.38 -23.16
CA PRO A 298 0.20 -25.99 -24.04
C PRO A 298 -0.94 -25.05 -24.46
N PHE A 299 -1.00 -23.82 -23.92
CA PHE A 299 -2.11 -22.88 -24.15
C PHE A 299 -1.75 -21.62 -24.95
N VAL A 300 -0.49 -21.44 -25.36
CA VAL A 300 -0.14 -20.37 -26.33
C VAL A 300 -0.24 -20.99 -27.72
N PRO A 301 -1.12 -20.51 -28.62
CA PRO A 301 -1.14 -20.99 -29.99
C PRO A 301 0.25 -20.81 -30.58
N LYS A 302 0.87 -21.89 -31.06
CA LYS A 302 2.10 -21.79 -31.84
C LYS A 302 1.80 -20.87 -33.02
N SER A 303 2.56 -19.78 -33.15
CA SER A 303 2.43 -18.87 -34.29
C SER A 303 2.69 -19.67 -35.57
N ASN A 304 1.63 -19.94 -36.33
CA ASN A 304 1.79 -20.42 -37.70
C ASN A 304 2.17 -19.21 -38.56
N LYS A 305 3.47 -19.00 -38.72
CA LYS A 305 4.17 -18.65 -39.97
C LYS A 305 5.62 -18.27 -39.70
#